data_AF-A0ABC8T7Q6-F1
#
_entry.id   AF-A0ABC8T7Q6-F1
#
_cell.length_a   1.000
_cell.length_b   1.000
_cell.length_c   1.000
_cell.angle_alpha   90.00
_cell.angle_beta   90.00
_cell.angle_gamma   90.00
#
_symmetry.space_group_name_H-M   'P 1'
#
loop_
_entity.id
_entity.type
_entity.pdbx_description
1 polymer ?
#
loop_
_entity_poly.entity_id
_entity_poly.type
_entity_poly.pdbx_seq_one_letter_code
_entity_poly.pdbx_strand_id
1 'polypeptide(L)'
;MDGLKGPMMSGTGFYIKREALYGTYMQKDKDPFQLKQSFGPSNEFIKWLNTGCKNNGIDREDLLDTRLREAKFLASCTYEKDSQWGQQASKSRGWTSIYCDPQRPAFLGSATTNLNDMLVQGTRWNSGLLDVCLSRFCPIVYGLSRMSILETMCYAYLSFQPFYCLPVWCLGTIPQLCLLNGIPIYPKVSSPWFVMFSLVFISLLVKYLWDVLYSGGTIQTWWREWRVWMIKSVTAYSYGSLYTVLKLLGLKEASFQPTNKVADEEQFRRYQMGVFDFQTSTMLLAPLVSLLIINMASFTWGIARVIVSSGWREMFGQIFLSCFILIVNYPFIEGMILRKDSGCIPPNVILLSAVFSLIFLCLGSIVLMYTMI
;
A
#
# COMPACT_ATOMS: atom_id res chain seq x y z
N MET A 1 3.31 10.71 -14.22
CA MET A 1 3.46 9.53 -15.10
C MET A 1 2.87 9.77 -16.48
N ASP A 2 1.69 10.41 -16.58
CA ASP A 2 1.03 10.62 -17.89
C ASP A 2 1.87 11.45 -18.89
N GLY A 3 2.53 12.51 -18.42
CA GLY A 3 3.51 13.27 -19.24
C GLY A 3 4.80 12.51 -19.64
N LEU A 4 4.90 11.20 -19.36
CA LEU A 4 6.01 10.34 -19.79
C LEU A 4 5.51 9.35 -20.85
N LYS A 5 5.07 8.16 -20.42
CA LYS A 5 4.52 7.11 -21.27
C LYS A 5 3.14 6.62 -20.80
N GLY A 6 2.50 7.41 -19.93
CA GLY A 6 1.17 7.09 -19.39
C GLY A 6 1.17 6.52 -17.98
N PRO A 7 -0.02 6.29 -17.41
CA PRO A 7 -0.22 5.71 -16.08
C PRO A 7 0.03 4.20 -16.06
N MET A 8 0.28 3.66 -14.86
CA MET A 8 0.28 2.21 -14.62
C MET A 8 -1.13 1.62 -14.73
N MET A 9 -1.23 0.32 -15.03
CA MET A 9 -2.50 -0.40 -14.95
C MET A 9 -2.93 -0.59 -13.48
N SER A 10 -4.12 -0.11 -13.12
CA SER A 10 -4.68 -0.16 -11.76
C SER A 10 -5.63 -1.34 -11.52
N GLY A 11 -5.86 -2.17 -12.54
CA GLY A 11 -6.71 -3.37 -12.48
C GLY A 11 -8.19 -3.15 -12.83
N THR A 12 -8.65 -1.91 -13.04
CA THR A 12 -10.02 -1.59 -13.46
C THR A 12 -10.07 -0.33 -14.34
N GLY A 13 -11.16 -0.14 -15.10
CA GLY A 13 -11.43 1.11 -15.81
C GLY A 13 -10.47 1.44 -16.95
N PHE A 14 -9.94 0.44 -17.64
CA PHE A 14 -9.01 0.62 -18.76
C PHE A 14 -9.41 -0.17 -19.99
N TYR A 15 -9.01 0.34 -21.16
CA TYR A 15 -9.09 -0.37 -22.43
C TYR A 15 -7.68 -0.74 -22.86
N ILE A 16 -7.51 -1.99 -23.29
CA ILE A 16 -6.22 -2.48 -23.79
C ILE A 16 -6.37 -2.92 -25.24
N LYS A 17 -5.43 -2.47 -26.09
CA LYS A 17 -5.30 -3.01 -27.43
C LYS A 17 -4.93 -4.49 -27.33
N ARG A 18 -5.67 -5.34 -28.02
CA ARG A 18 -5.45 -6.79 -27.97
C ARG A 18 -4.03 -7.16 -28.40
N GLU A 19 -3.49 -6.44 -29.39
CA GLU A 19 -2.12 -6.58 -29.86
C GLU A 19 -1.07 -6.26 -28.78
N ALA A 20 -1.38 -5.34 -27.85
CA ALA A 20 -0.49 -5.03 -26.75
C ALA A 20 -0.42 -6.16 -25.71
N LEU A 21 -1.50 -6.91 -25.52
CA LEU A 21 -1.53 -8.11 -24.66
C LEU A 21 -0.74 -9.29 -25.26
N TYR A 22 -0.76 -9.43 -26.58
CA TYR A 22 -0.05 -10.50 -27.30
C TYR A 22 1.39 -10.14 -27.67
N GLY A 23 1.81 -8.90 -27.41
CA GLY A 23 3.15 -8.41 -27.73
C GLY A 23 3.45 -8.44 -29.23
N THR A 24 4.75 -8.51 -29.58
CA THR A 24 5.23 -8.51 -30.97
C THR A 24 4.99 -9.84 -31.71
N TYR A 25 4.15 -10.73 -31.19
CA TYR A 25 3.87 -12.03 -31.81
C TYR A 25 2.79 -11.98 -32.88
N MET A 26 2.13 -10.84 -33.08
CA MET A 26 1.16 -10.61 -34.16
C MET A 26 1.80 -10.19 -35.50
N GLN A 27 3.12 -10.31 -35.66
CA GLN A 27 3.77 -10.08 -36.97
C GLN A 27 3.52 -11.26 -37.91
N LYS A 28 3.09 -10.96 -39.14
CA LYS A 28 2.47 -11.87 -40.12
C LYS A 28 3.32 -13.04 -40.65
N ASP A 29 4.58 -13.17 -40.24
CA ASP A 29 5.54 -14.14 -40.82
C ASP A 29 6.25 -15.02 -39.77
N LYS A 30 5.65 -15.24 -38.59
CA LYS A 30 6.24 -16.12 -37.56
C LYS A 30 5.88 -17.59 -37.77
N ASP A 31 6.87 -18.46 -37.55
CA ASP A 31 6.76 -19.90 -37.59
C ASP A 31 5.58 -20.40 -36.70
N PRO A 32 4.64 -21.20 -37.26
CA PRO A 32 3.55 -21.82 -36.51
C PRO A 32 4.00 -22.55 -35.24
N PHE A 33 5.21 -23.13 -35.23
CA PHE A 33 5.75 -23.79 -34.06
C PHE A 33 6.02 -22.81 -32.91
N GLN A 34 6.59 -21.64 -33.20
CA GLN A 34 6.84 -20.59 -32.20
C GLN A 34 5.53 -19.99 -31.66
N LEU A 35 4.51 -19.88 -32.52
CA LEU A 35 3.18 -19.43 -32.11
C LEU A 35 2.53 -20.44 -31.16
N LYS A 36 2.68 -21.76 -31.40
CA LYS A 36 2.20 -22.79 -30.47
C LYS A 36 2.94 -22.78 -29.14
N GLN A 37 4.25 -22.59 -29.17
CA GLN A 37 5.03 -22.46 -27.94
C GLN A 37 4.62 -21.23 -27.12
N SER A 38 4.23 -20.15 -27.79
CA SER A 38 3.87 -18.88 -27.13
C SER A 38 2.43 -18.86 -26.65
N PHE A 39 1.50 -19.34 -27.49
CA PHE A 39 0.06 -19.22 -27.33
C PHE A 39 -0.66 -20.55 -27.09
N GLY A 40 0.07 -21.63 -26.87
CA GLY A 40 -0.51 -22.94 -26.62
C GLY A 40 -0.89 -23.68 -27.91
N PRO A 41 -1.39 -24.93 -27.77
CA PRO A 41 -1.45 -25.88 -28.87
C PRO A 41 -2.57 -25.64 -29.90
N SER A 42 -3.50 -24.72 -29.66
CA SER A 42 -4.68 -24.56 -30.53
C SER A 42 -4.31 -24.04 -31.92
N ASN A 43 -4.63 -24.85 -32.95
CA ASN A 43 -4.50 -24.47 -34.35
C ASN A 43 -5.53 -23.38 -34.74
N GLU A 44 -6.76 -23.48 -34.24
CA GLU A 44 -7.83 -22.54 -34.56
C GLU A 44 -7.55 -21.16 -33.96
N PHE A 45 -7.05 -21.11 -32.73
CA PHE A 45 -6.64 -19.85 -32.11
C PHE A 45 -5.47 -19.20 -32.86
N ILE A 46 -4.45 -19.96 -33.23
CA ILE A 46 -3.30 -19.44 -34.00
C ILE A 46 -3.73 -18.96 -35.38
N LYS A 47 -4.60 -19.73 -36.07
CA LYS A 47 -5.17 -19.33 -37.35
C LYS A 47 -5.94 -18.02 -37.22
N TRP A 48 -6.72 -17.87 -36.15
CA TRP A 48 -7.46 -16.65 -35.84
C TRP A 48 -6.53 -15.45 -35.57
N LEU A 49 -5.42 -15.64 -34.85
CA LEU A 49 -4.42 -14.59 -34.62
C LEU A 49 -3.82 -14.07 -35.95
N ASN A 50 -3.55 -14.97 -36.91
CA ASN A 50 -2.93 -14.62 -38.19
C ASN A 50 -3.90 -14.01 -39.21
N THR A 51 -5.14 -14.51 -39.28
CA THR A 51 -6.12 -14.08 -40.29
C THR A 51 -6.98 -12.89 -39.86
N GLY A 52 -7.00 -12.59 -38.55
CA GLY A 52 -7.94 -11.62 -38.00
C GLY A 52 -9.39 -12.08 -38.14
N CYS A 53 -10.34 -11.26 -37.68
CA CYS A 53 -11.76 -11.58 -37.77
C CYS A 53 -12.29 -11.38 -39.21
N LYS A 54 -11.91 -12.26 -40.14
CA LYS A 54 -12.56 -12.38 -41.46
C LYS A 54 -13.61 -13.48 -41.36
N ASN A 55 -14.86 -13.08 -41.14
CA ASN A 55 -15.99 -14.00 -41.24
C ASN A 55 -16.20 -14.36 -42.70
N ASN A 56 -15.69 -15.52 -43.12
CA ASN A 56 -16.14 -16.14 -44.36
C ASN A 56 -17.49 -16.79 -44.08
N GLY A 57 -18.50 -16.45 -44.88
CA GLY A 57 -19.89 -16.88 -44.71
C GLY A 57 -20.04 -18.40 -44.75
N ILE A 58 -20.05 -19.01 -43.57
CA ILE A 58 -20.28 -20.44 -43.32
C ILE A 58 -21.51 -20.57 -42.42
N ASP A 59 -22.26 -21.66 -42.59
CA ASP A 59 -23.52 -21.96 -41.92
C ASP A 59 -23.43 -21.84 -40.39
N ARG A 60 -24.45 -21.21 -39.78
CA ARG A 60 -24.31 -20.62 -38.43
C ARG A 60 -24.33 -21.61 -37.26
N GLU A 61 -24.96 -22.78 -37.41
CA GLU A 61 -25.15 -23.73 -36.30
C GLU A 61 -23.92 -24.61 -36.04
N ASP A 62 -23.36 -25.27 -37.08
CA ASP A 62 -22.14 -26.08 -36.94
C ASP A 62 -20.93 -25.24 -36.50
N LEU A 63 -20.88 -23.98 -36.93
CA LEU A 63 -19.86 -23.03 -36.51
C LEU A 63 -19.95 -22.70 -35.01
N LEU A 64 -21.17 -22.67 -34.45
CA LEU A 64 -21.39 -22.32 -33.04
C LEU A 64 -20.91 -23.42 -32.11
N ASP A 65 -21.24 -24.68 -32.40
CA ASP A 65 -20.82 -25.82 -31.60
C ASP A 65 -19.30 -26.03 -31.66
N THR A 66 -18.71 -25.86 -32.85
CA THR A 66 -17.25 -25.91 -33.04
C THR A 66 -16.54 -24.82 -32.24
N ARG A 67 -17.03 -23.57 -32.29
CA ARG A 67 -16.48 -22.45 -31.50
C ARG A 67 -16.67 -22.67 -30.00
N LEU A 68 -17.77 -23.29 -29.57
CA LEU A 68 -18.01 -23.60 -28.17
C LEU A 68 -17.03 -24.67 -27.66
N ARG A 69 -16.79 -25.72 -28.44
CA ARG A 69 -15.77 -26.75 -28.12
C ARG A 69 -14.37 -26.13 -28.04
N GLU A 70 -14.04 -25.27 -28.99
CA GLU A 70 -12.77 -24.54 -29.00
C GLU A 70 -12.64 -23.63 -27.77
N ALA A 71 -13.67 -22.87 -27.42
CA ALA A 71 -13.67 -22.03 -26.22
C ALA A 71 -13.50 -22.85 -24.93
N LYS A 72 -14.15 -24.02 -24.82
CA LYS A 72 -13.96 -24.95 -23.70
C LYS A 72 -12.53 -25.48 -23.63
N PHE A 73 -11.93 -25.78 -24.77
CA PHE A 73 -10.54 -26.22 -24.84
C PHE A 73 -9.56 -25.12 -24.39
N LEU A 74 -9.73 -23.89 -24.89
CA LEU A 74 -8.91 -22.73 -24.51
C LEU A 74 -9.04 -22.38 -23.02
N ALA A 75 -10.22 -22.60 -22.43
CA ALA A 75 -10.47 -22.36 -21.00
C ALA A 75 -10.07 -23.52 -20.08
N SER A 76 -9.50 -24.60 -20.64
CA SER A 76 -9.10 -25.76 -19.84
C SER A 76 -7.86 -25.48 -18.98
N CYS A 77 -7.79 -26.09 -17.80
CA CYS A 77 -6.67 -25.93 -16.87
C CYS A 77 -5.33 -26.45 -17.41
N THR A 78 -5.37 -27.29 -18.45
CA THR A 78 -4.18 -27.85 -19.09
C THR A 78 -3.72 -27.05 -20.30
N TYR A 79 -4.50 -26.07 -20.77
CA TYR A 79 -4.19 -25.35 -22.00
C TYR A 79 -2.85 -24.60 -21.95
N GLU A 80 -2.58 -23.97 -20.82
CA GLU A 80 -1.36 -23.17 -20.61
C GLU A 80 -0.12 -24.02 -20.30
N LYS A 81 -0.31 -25.34 -20.08
CA LYS A 81 0.78 -26.26 -19.75
C LYS A 81 1.81 -26.29 -20.90
N ASP A 82 3.08 -26.14 -20.55
CA ASP A 82 4.23 -26.11 -21.47
C ASP A 82 4.24 -24.93 -22.49
N SER A 83 3.38 -23.93 -22.29
CA SER A 83 3.36 -22.70 -23.10
C SER A 83 4.08 -21.54 -22.39
N GLN A 84 4.41 -20.49 -23.15
CA GLN A 84 4.96 -19.22 -22.61
C GLN A 84 3.86 -18.21 -22.23
N TRP A 85 2.59 -18.61 -22.18
CA TRP A 85 1.49 -17.76 -21.69
C TRP A 85 1.80 -17.25 -20.29
N GLY A 86 1.57 -15.95 -20.07
CA GLY A 86 1.86 -15.27 -18.80
C GLY A 86 3.35 -15.06 -18.47
N GLN A 87 4.28 -15.78 -19.12
CA GLN A 87 5.71 -15.65 -18.85
C GLN A 87 6.40 -14.61 -19.74
N GLN A 88 6.10 -14.62 -21.05
CA GLN A 88 6.76 -13.75 -22.04
C GLN A 88 5.84 -13.19 -23.13
N ALA A 89 4.73 -13.88 -23.44
CA ALA A 89 3.79 -13.45 -24.47
C ALA A 89 3.17 -12.07 -24.18
N SER A 90 3.06 -11.70 -22.90
CA SER A 90 2.47 -10.44 -22.43
C SER A 90 3.49 -9.30 -22.20
N LYS A 91 4.64 -9.32 -22.89
CA LYS A 91 5.65 -8.25 -22.79
C LYS A 91 5.33 -7.09 -23.73
N SER A 92 4.61 -6.09 -23.23
CA SER A 92 4.34 -4.83 -23.92
C SER A 92 5.61 -3.96 -24.02
N ARG A 93 6.49 -4.25 -24.98
CA ARG A 93 7.65 -3.39 -25.27
C ARG A 93 7.22 -2.17 -26.07
N GLY A 94 7.55 -0.97 -25.57
CA GLY A 94 7.42 0.29 -26.31
C GLY A 94 6.01 0.86 -26.41
N TRP A 95 5.03 0.28 -25.71
CA TRP A 95 3.67 0.81 -25.67
C TRP A 95 3.55 1.99 -24.71
N THR A 96 2.68 2.94 -25.06
CA THR A 96 2.29 4.06 -24.22
C THR A 96 0.86 3.84 -23.73
N SER A 97 0.60 4.11 -22.46
CA SER A 97 -0.75 4.27 -21.91
C SER A 97 -1.14 5.75 -21.93
N ILE A 98 -2.43 6.03 -21.76
CA ILE A 98 -2.97 7.39 -21.69
C ILE A 98 -3.92 7.43 -20.50
N TYR A 99 -3.78 8.44 -19.65
CA TYR A 99 -4.75 8.75 -18.62
C TYR A 99 -5.84 9.67 -19.17
N CYS A 100 -7.11 9.29 -18.98
CA CYS A 100 -8.24 10.11 -19.40
C CYS A 100 -9.09 10.43 -18.17
N ASP A 101 -9.26 11.72 -17.89
CA ASP A 101 -10.03 12.25 -16.76
C ASP A 101 -11.22 13.07 -17.27
N PRO A 102 -12.33 12.42 -17.67
CA PRO A 102 -13.52 13.11 -18.13
C PRO A 102 -14.24 13.82 -16.97
N GLN A 103 -14.89 14.94 -17.24
CA GLN A 103 -15.65 15.71 -16.23
C GLN A 103 -16.66 14.87 -15.43
N ARG A 104 -17.26 13.86 -16.08
CA ARG A 104 -18.13 12.89 -15.42
C ARG A 104 -17.37 11.56 -15.29
N PRO A 105 -17.28 10.96 -14.09
CA PRO A 105 -16.67 9.64 -13.92
C PRO A 105 -17.30 8.61 -14.86
N ALA A 106 -16.50 8.06 -15.77
CA ALA A 106 -16.94 7.02 -16.70
C ALA A 106 -17.08 5.64 -16.03
N PHE A 107 -16.37 5.45 -14.91
CA PHE A 107 -16.40 4.23 -14.11
C PHE A 107 -16.72 4.61 -12.67
N LEU A 108 -17.71 3.93 -12.08
CA LEU A 108 -18.07 4.04 -10.67
C LEU A 108 -17.99 2.65 -10.04
N GLY A 109 -17.48 2.59 -8.81
CA GLY A 109 -17.40 1.35 -8.06
C GLY A 109 -17.44 1.60 -6.57
N SER A 110 -17.82 0.58 -5.81
CA SER A 110 -17.85 0.65 -4.35
C SER A 110 -16.44 0.51 -3.78
N ALA A 111 -16.08 1.46 -2.92
CA ALA A 111 -14.88 1.42 -2.09
C ALA A 111 -15.14 0.67 -0.77
N THR A 112 -14.07 0.33 -0.06
CA THR A 112 -14.14 -0.20 1.31
C THR A 112 -14.69 0.88 2.25
N THR A 113 -15.66 0.52 3.09
CA THR A 113 -16.31 1.45 4.03
C THR A 113 -15.82 1.30 5.47
N ASN A 114 -15.11 0.21 5.79
CA ASN A 114 -14.55 -0.05 7.12
C ASN A 114 -13.01 -0.16 7.09
N LEU A 115 -12.39 -0.01 8.26
CA LEU A 115 -10.93 -0.01 8.41
C LEU A 115 -10.32 -1.39 8.11
N ASN A 116 -10.98 -2.47 8.52
CA ASN A 116 -10.49 -3.83 8.34
C ASN A 116 -10.25 -4.14 6.86
N ASP A 117 -11.25 -3.92 6.03
CA ASP A 117 -11.21 -4.21 4.60
C ASP A 117 -10.19 -3.33 3.88
N MET A 118 -10.08 -2.06 4.26
CA MET A 118 -9.04 -1.15 3.77
C MET A 118 -7.63 -1.70 4.05
N LEU A 119 -7.39 -2.20 5.27
CA LEU A 119 -6.09 -2.70 5.69
C LEU A 119 -5.76 -4.08 5.10
N VAL A 120 -6.74 -4.98 5.00
CA VAL A 120 -6.58 -6.26 4.30
C VAL A 120 -6.27 -6.03 2.82
N GLN A 121 -7.00 -5.12 2.16
CA GLN A 121 -6.72 -4.73 0.78
C GLN A 121 -5.31 -4.14 0.64
N GLY A 122 -4.95 -3.21 1.52
CA GLY A 122 -3.61 -2.61 1.56
C GLY A 122 -2.51 -3.65 1.76
N THR A 123 -2.72 -4.64 2.63
CA THR A 123 -1.76 -5.72 2.89
C THR A 123 -1.48 -6.53 1.62
N ARG A 124 -2.53 -6.89 0.86
CA ARG A 124 -2.40 -7.61 -0.42
C ARG A 124 -1.64 -6.79 -1.46
N TRP A 125 -1.95 -5.50 -1.57
CA TRP A 125 -1.25 -4.61 -2.50
C TRP A 125 0.24 -4.50 -2.17
N ASN A 126 0.59 -4.30 -0.90
CA ASN A 126 2.00 -4.13 -0.52
C ASN A 126 2.80 -5.43 -0.59
N SER A 127 2.16 -6.58 -0.34
CA SER A 127 2.75 -7.90 -0.63
C SER A 127 3.08 -8.03 -2.13
N GLY A 128 2.13 -7.73 -3.02
CA GLY A 128 2.37 -7.76 -4.47
C GLY A 128 3.44 -6.77 -4.95
N LEU A 129 3.49 -5.57 -4.37
CA LEU A 129 4.52 -4.57 -4.68
C LEU A 129 5.92 -5.04 -4.24
N LEU A 130 6.03 -5.65 -3.06
CA LEU A 130 7.30 -6.19 -2.58
C LEU A 130 7.72 -7.42 -3.38
N ASP A 131 6.78 -8.27 -3.80
CA ASP A 131 7.04 -9.38 -4.73
C ASP A 131 7.67 -8.85 -6.03
N VAL A 132 7.14 -7.77 -6.61
CA VAL A 132 7.74 -7.12 -7.80
C VAL A 132 9.13 -6.60 -7.47
N CYS A 133 9.30 -5.91 -6.35
CA CYS A 133 10.56 -5.33 -5.90
C CYS A 133 11.69 -6.38 -5.73
N LEU A 134 11.34 -7.58 -5.24
CA LEU A 134 12.29 -8.66 -4.96
C LEU A 134 12.42 -9.66 -6.12
N SER A 135 11.64 -9.49 -7.19
CA SER A 135 11.70 -10.33 -8.39
C SER A 135 12.75 -9.85 -9.39
N ARG A 136 12.99 -10.68 -10.42
CA ARG A 136 13.74 -10.29 -11.64
C ARG A 136 13.17 -9.08 -12.39
N PHE A 137 11.94 -8.66 -12.06
CA PHE A 137 11.26 -7.50 -12.66
C PHE A 137 11.36 -6.25 -11.77
N CYS A 138 12.24 -6.23 -10.77
CA CYS A 138 12.53 -5.06 -9.95
C CYS A 138 12.77 -3.82 -10.83
N PRO A 139 12.06 -2.69 -10.63
CA PRO A 139 12.19 -1.53 -11.49
C PRO A 139 13.62 -1.00 -11.63
N ILE A 140 14.42 -1.03 -10.56
CA ILE A 140 15.79 -0.52 -10.59
C ILE A 140 16.71 -1.39 -11.46
N VAL A 141 16.50 -2.71 -11.48
CA VAL A 141 17.34 -3.63 -12.28
C VAL A 141 16.78 -3.77 -13.69
N TYR A 142 15.49 -4.08 -13.81
CA TYR A 142 14.83 -4.36 -15.06
C TYR A 142 14.49 -3.07 -15.84
N GLY A 143 13.95 -2.07 -15.14
CA GLY A 143 13.44 -0.82 -15.72
C GLY A 143 14.53 0.05 -16.34
N LEU A 144 15.70 0.18 -15.71
CA LEU A 144 16.81 0.99 -16.24
C LEU A 144 17.26 0.55 -17.65
N SER A 145 17.07 -0.71 -18.02
CA SER A 145 17.42 -1.24 -19.35
C SER A 145 16.28 -1.13 -20.39
N ARG A 146 15.08 -0.71 -19.98
CA ARG A 146 13.85 -0.81 -20.79
C ARG A 146 13.01 0.48 -20.83
N MET A 147 13.21 1.38 -19.87
CA MET A 147 12.38 2.56 -19.62
C MET A 147 13.28 3.78 -19.39
N SER A 148 12.69 4.97 -19.44
CA SER A 148 13.43 6.18 -19.06
C SER A 148 13.76 6.16 -17.56
N ILE A 149 14.76 6.94 -17.15
CA ILE A 149 15.12 7.07 -15.72
C ILE A 149 13.92 7.55 -14.91
N LEU A 150 13.20 8.56 -15.40
CA LEU A 150 12.07 9.14 -14.67
C LEU A 150 10.88 8.18 -14.56
N GLU A 151 10.62 7.39 -15.60
CA GLU A 151 9.63 6.31 -15.57
C GLU A 151 10.04 5.20 -14.58
N THR A 152 11.33 4.84 -14.60
CA THR A 152 11.91 3.87 -13.66
C THR A 152 11.74 4.34 -12.21
N MET A 153 11.97 5.63 -11.93
CA MET A 153 11.74 6.22 -10.61
C MET A 153 10.27 6.14 -10.18
N CYS A 154 9.32 6.36 -11.11
CA CYS A 154 7.90 6.23 -10.81
C CYS A 154 7.51 4.81 -10.38
N TYR A 155 7.99 3.80 -11.11
CA TYR A 155 7.74 2.40 -10.77
C TYR A 155 8.47 1.98 -9.49
N ALA A 156 9.70 2.46 -9.28
CA ALA A 156 10.46 2.20 -8.07
C ALA A 156 9.77 2.80 -6.83
N TYR A 157 9.27 4.05 -6.91
CA TYR A 157 8.53 4.67 -5.82
C TYR A 157 7.37 3.79 -5.33
N LEU A 158 6.63 3.19 -6.27
CA LEU A 158 5.52 2.29 -5.96
C LEU A 158 6.00 0.94 -5.40
N SER A 159 6.96 0.29 -6.05
CA SER A 159 7.41 -1.04 -5.63
C SER A 159 8.12 -1.01 -4.28
N PHE A 160 8.81 0.08 -3.94
CA PHE A 160 9.51 0.25 -2.67
C PHE A 160 8.63 0.80 -1.54
N GLN A 161 7.37 1.17 -1.82
CA GLN A 161 6.43 1.66 -0.81
C GLN A 161 6.32 0.78 0.45
N PRO A 162 6.36 -0.57 0.39
CA PRO A 162 6.29 -1.41 1.59
C PRO A 162 7.41 -1.12 2.61
N PHE A 163 8.58 -0.60 2.18
CA PHE A 163 9.69 -0.28 3.07
C PHE A 163 9.45 0.94 3.96
N TYR A 164 8.42 1.77 3.70
CA TYR A 164 8.04 2.86 4.62
C TYR A 164 7.64 2.36 6.01
N CYS A 165 7.33 1.07 6.17
CA CYS A 165 7.09 0.51 7.50
C CYS A 165 8.30 0.67 8.44
N LEU A 166 9.53 0.48 7.95
CA LEU A 166 10.75 0.53 8.77
C LEU A 166 10.97 1.91 9.45
N PRO A 167 11.05 3.03 8.71
CA PRO A 167 11.24 4.34 9.33
C PRO A 167 10.07 4.73 10.23
N VAL A 168 8.83 4.33 9.90
CA VAL A 168 7.66 4.62 10.75
C VAL A 168 7.74 3.87 12.08
N TRP A 169 8.15 2.60 12.09
CA TRP A 169 8.38 1.87 13.33
C TRP A 169 9.50 2.50 14.17
N CYS A 170 10.60 2.93 13.55
CA CYS A 170 11.66 3.66 14.25
C CYS A 170 11.14 4.98 14.86
N LEU A 171 10.42 5.80 14.09
CA LEU A 171 9.91 7.10 14.53
C LEU A 171 8.74 7.00 15.51
N GLY A 172 8.01 5.88 15.50
CA GLY A 172 6.93 5.59 16.45
C GLY A 172 7.40 4.99 17.78
N THR A 173 8.68 4.62 17.90
CA THR A 173 9.22 3.96 19.10
C THR A 173 10.42 4.68 19.70
N ILE A 174 11.43 5.03 18.91
CA ILE A 174 12.69 5.60 19.40
C ILE A 174 12.46 6.98 20.03
N PRO A 175 11.81 7.96 19.37
CA PRO A 175 11.54 9.26 20.00
C PRO A 175 10.76 9.15 21.30
N GLN A 176 9.83 8.20 21.40
CA GLN A 176 8.99 7.96 22.57
C GLN A 176 9.79 7.36 23.72
N LEU A 177 10.65 6.37 23.45
CA LEU A 177 11.55 5.81 24.46
C LEU A 177 12.55 6.87 24.96
N CYS A 178 13.13 7.64 24.05
CA CYS A 178 14.06 8.71 24.42
C CYS A 178 13.34 9.83 25.20
N LEU A 179 12.12 10.19 24.84
CA LEU A 179 11.29 11.14 25.59
C LEU A 179 10.99 10.63 27.00
N LEU A 180 10.61 9.34 27.12
CA LEU A 180 10.37 8.70 28.41
C LEU A 180 11.62 8.74 29.30
N ASN A 181 12.80 8.55 28.71
CA ASN A 181 14.10 8.49 29.40
C ASN A 181 14.84 9.84 29.47
N GLY A 182 14.24 10.93 28.99
CA GLY A 182 14.85 12.28 29.04
C GLY A 182 16.12 12.41 28.20
N ILE A 183 16.25 11.61 27.14
CA ILE A 183 17.38 11.63 26.21
C ILE A 183 17.00 12.52 25.02
N PRO A 184 17.63 13.69 24.82
CA PRO A 184 17.32 14.55 23.68
C PRO A 184 17.91 13.99 22.39
N ILE A 185 17.07 13.82 21.36
CA ILE A 185 17.51 13.36 20.01
C ILE A 185 17.36 14.45 18.93
N TYR A 186 16.71 15.55 19.26
CA TYR A 186 16.58 16.71 18.37
C TYR A 186 17.50 17.85 18.81
N PRO A 187 17.89 18.76 17.90
CA PRO A 187 18.64 19.94 18.27
C PRO A 187 17.89 20.77 19.32
N LYS A 188 18.64 21.34 20.27
CA LYS A 188 18.09 22.29 21.26
C LYS A 188 17.47 23.49 20.56
N VAL A 189 16.40 24.06 21.11
CA VAL A 189 15.69 25.22 20.54
C VAL A 189 16.62 26.44 20.31
N SER A 190 17.63 26.62 21.16
CA SER A 190 18.62 27.70 21.02
C SER A 190 19.67 27.47 19.93
N SER A 191 19.72 26.28 19.34
CA SER A 191 20.68 25.92 18.30
C SER A 191 20.21 26.41 16.93
N PRO A 192 21.07 27.01 16.09
CA PRO A 192 20.72 27.31 14.69
C PRO A 192 20.25 26.08 13.90
N TRP A 193 20.72 24.89 14.27
CA TRP A 193 20.29 23.62 13.68
C TRP A 193 18.81 23.32 13.90
N PHE A 194 18.22 23.78 15.02
CA PHE A 194 16.79 23.62 15.27
C PHE A 194 15.94 24.36 14.23
N VAL A 195 16.39 25.54 13.81
CA VAL A 195 15.73 26.31 12.73
C VAL A 195 15.76 25.52 11.43
N MET A 196 16.93 24.95 11.06
CA MET A 196 17.05 24.14 9.85
C MET A 196 16.14 22.90 9.87
N PHE A 197 16.12 22.17 10.98
CA PHE A 197 15.22 21.02 11.16
C PHE A 197 13.75 21.42 11.05
N SER A 198 13.37 22.54 11.69
CA SER A 198 12.00 23.05 11.66
C SER A 198 11.58 23.46 10.25
N LEU A 199 12.47 24.14 9.51
CA LEU A 199 12.21 24.56 8.13
C LEU A 199 12.00 23.35 7.21
N VAL A 200 12.83 22.30 7.33
CA VAL A 200 12.65 21.08 6.53
C VAL A 200 11.31 20.41 6.85
N PHE A 201 10.98 20.26 8.14
CA PHE A 201 9.72 19.65 8.57
C PHE A 201 8.50 20.42 8.07
N ILE A 202 8.47 21.74 8.27
CA ILE A 202 7.37 22.60 7.82
C ILE A 202 7.28 22.61 6.29
N SER A 203 8.41 22.66 5.58
CA SER A 203 8.42 22.63 4.11
C SER A 203 7.80 21.35 3.56
N LEU A 204 8.04 20.20 4.19
CA LEU A 204 7.41 18.92 3.82
C LEU A 204 5.89 18.95 4.05
N LEU A 205 5.44 19.47 5.20
CA LEU A 205 4.01 19.61 5.49
C LEU A 205 3.31 20.53 4.48
N VAL A 206 3.90 21.69 4.20
CA VAL A 206 3.37 22.68 3.26
C VAL A 206 3.37 22.13 1.83
N LYS A 207 4.46 21.47 1.41
CA LYS A 207 4.54 20.87 0.07
C LYS A 207 3.47 19.80 -0.13
N TYR A 208 3.26 18.93 0.84
CA TYR A 208 2.24 17.90 0.70
C TYR A 208 0.82 18.49 0.76
N LEU A 209 0.59 19.51 1.60
CA LEU A 209 -0.67 20.25 1.59
C LEU A 209 -0.93 20.87 0.21
N TRP A 210 0.09 21.49 -0.40
CA TRP A 210 0.00 22.04 -1.74
C TRP A 210 -0.40 20.98 -2.76
N ASP A 211 0.20 19.80 -2.73
CA ASP A 211 -0.12 18.70 -3.66
C ASP A 211 -1.59 18.23 -3.51
N VAL A 212 -2.09 18.15 -2.28
CA VAL A 212 -3.49 17.79 -2.02
C VAL A 212 -4.44 18.87 -2.52
N LEU A 213 -4.15 20.15 -2.29
CA LEU A 213 -5.00 21.25 -2.77
C LEU A 213 -4.95 21.37 -4.30
N TYR A 214 -3.77 21.20 -4.90
CA TYR A 214 -3.58 21.24 -6.35
C TYR A 214 -4.34 20.12 -7.07
N SER A 215 -4.48 18.96 -6.43
CA SER A 215 -5.29 17.84 -6.93
C SER A 215 -6.79 17.96 -6.63
N GLY A 216 -7.26 19.11 -6.11
CA GLY A 216 -8.67 19.36 -5.79
C GLY A 216 -9.12 18.81 -4.45
N GLY A 217 -8.20 18.30 -3.63
CA GLY A 217 -8.46 17.89 -2.25
C GLY A 217 -8.65 19.08 -1.30
N THR A 218 -9.07 18.77 -0.07
CA THR A 218 -9.25 19.77 1.00
C THR A 218 -8.16 19.64 2.06
N ILE A 219 -8.03 20.64 2.94
CA ILE A 219 -7.17 20.54 4.14
C ILE A 219 -7.55 19.32 4.99
N GLN A 220 -8.84 19.00 5.06
CA GLN A 220 -9.31 17.79 5.76
C GLN A 220 -8.83 16.52 5.06
N THR A 221 -8.77 16.50 3.72
CA THR A 221 -8.20 15.38 2.95
C THR A 221 -6.73 15.20 3.30
N TRP A 222 -5.93 16.28 3.28
CA TRP A 222 -4.52 16.25 3.65
C TRP A 222 -4.31 15.68 5.06
N TRP A 223 -5.11 16.14 6.03
CA TRP A 223 -5.06 15.65 7.40
C TRP A 223 -5.42 14.15 7.52
N ARG A 224 -6.45 13.71 6.80
CA ARG A 224 -6.86 12.30 6.76
C ARG A 224 -5.82 11.41 6.09
N GLU A 225 -5.18 11.87 5.02
CA GLU A 225 -4.17 11.09 4.30
C GLU A 225 -2.92 10.87 5.14
N TRP A 226 -2.45 11.86 5.90
CA TRP A 226 -1.37 11.68 6.88
C TRP A 226 -1.66 10.55 7.86
N ARG A 227 -2.86 10.57 8.45
CA ARG A 227 -3.31 9.53 9.37
C ARG A 227 -3.35 8.16 8.70
N VAL A 228 -3.97 8.07 7.52
CA VAL A 228 -4.09 6.81 6.77
C VAL A 228 -2.72 6.29 6.36
N TRP A 229 -1.77 7.16 6.00
CA TRP A 229 -0.39 6.77 5.71
C TRP A 229 0.28 6.16 6.95
N MET A 230 0.17 6.77 8.13
CA MET A 230 0.70 6.20 9.38
C MET A 230 0.08 4.83 9.69
N ILE A 231 -1.24 4.72 9.61
CA ILE A 231 -1.98 3.47 9.85
C ILE A 231 -1.50 2.38 8.88
N LYS A 232 -1.47 2.66 7.58
CA LYS A 232 -1.03 1.71 6.55
C LYS A 232 0.44 1.32 6.75
N SER A 233 1.29 2.24 7.19
CA SER A 233 2.72 1.97 7.40
C SER A 233 2.98 1.00 8.53
N VAL A 234 2.29 1.17 9.66
CA VAL A 234 2.39 0.27 10.82
C VAL A 234 1.76 -1.10 10.54
N THR A 235 0.72 -1.16 9.71
CA THR A 235 -0.07 -2.38 9.49
C THR A 235 0.13 -2.95 8.09
N ALA A 236 -0.55 -2.42 7.08
CA ALA A 236 -0.57 -2.94 5.72
C ALA A 236 0.83 -3.13 5.11
N TYR A 237 1.74 -2.18 5.33
CA TYR A 237 3.10 -2.24 4.81
C TYR A 237 3.92 -3.27 5.59
N SER A 238 3.83 -3.30 6.92
CA SER A 238 4.51 -4.29 7.76
C SER A 238 4.05 -5.72 7.47
N TYR A 239 2.74 -5.98 7.50
CA TYR A 239 2.19 -7.31 7.27
C TYR A 239 2.35 -7.75 5.82
N GLY A 240 2.21 -6.83 4.85
CA GLY A 240 2.49 -7.12 3.45
C GLY A 240 3.95 -7.52 3.25
N SER A 241 4.88 -6.80 3.88
CA SER A 241 6.31 -7.09 3.80
C SER A 241 6.66 -8.42 4.47
N LEU A 242 6.17 -8.65 5.69
CA LEU A 242 6.37 -9.89 6.43
C LEU A 242 5.84 -11.09 5.64
N TYR A 243 4.64 -10.96 5.05
CA TYR A 243 4.05 -12.01 4.24
C TYR A 243 4.94 -12.40 3.06
N THR A 244 5.44 -11.43 2.30
CA THR A 244 6.35 -11.68 1.18
C THR A 244 7.66 -12.30 1.62
N VAL A 245 8.25 -11.84 2.74
CA VAL A 245 9.48 -12.44 3.28
C VAL A 245 9.25 -13.91 3.67
N LEU A 246 8.15 -14.22 4.36
CA LEU A 246 7.80 -15.60 4.72
C LEU A 246 7.57 -16.48 3.49
N LYS A 247 6.93 -15.93 2.46
CA LYS A 247 6.73 -16.62 1.16
C LYS A 247 8.07 -16.92 0.49
N LEU A 248 9.00 -15.95 0.47
CA LEU A 248 10.34 -16.14 -0.11
C LEU A 248 11.16 -17.19 0.64
N LEU A 249 10.97 -17.29 1.96
CA LEU A 249 11.60 -18.33 2.79
C LEU A 249 10.90 -19.70 2.70
N GLY A 250 9.83 -19.84 1.91
CA GLY A 250 9.06 -21.08 1.80
C GLY A 250 8.22 -21.42 3.03
N LEU A 251 8.04 -20.47 3.96
CA LEU A 251 7.31 -20.68 5.22
C LEU A 251 5.80 -20.42 5.10
N LYS A 252 5.34 -19.85 3.99
CA LYS A 252 3.92 -19.54 3.76
C LYS A 252 3.56 -19.63 2.28
N GLU A 253 2.40 -20.22 2.00
CA GLU A 253 1.87 -20.30 0.64
C GLU A 253 1.20 -19.00 0.19
N ALA A 254 1.11 -18.83 -1.14
CA ALA A 254 0.37 -17.76 -1.78
C ALA A 254 -1.13 -17.86 -1.41
N SER A 255 -1.66 -16.88 -0.69
CA SER A 255 -3.08 -16.81 -0.34
C SER A 255 -3.66 -15.47 -0.77
N PHE A 256 -4.77 -15.54 -1.51
CA PHE A 256 -5.50 -14.37 -1.99
C PHE A 256 -6.93 -14.44 -1.48
N GLN A 257 -7.23 -13.67 -0.44
CA GLN A 257 -8.60 -13.49 0.02
C GLN A 257 -9.16 -12.20 -0.59
N PRO A 258 -10.26 -12.24 -1.37
CA PRO A 258 -10.92 -11.04 -1.86
C PRO A 258 -11.38 -10.14 -0.70
N THR A 259 -11.35 -8.83 -0.93
CA THR A 259 -11.88 -7.86 0.05
C THR A 259 -13.40 -7.91 0.03
N ASN A 260 -14.02 -7.95 1.21
CA ASN A 260 -15.46 -7.79 1.33
C ASN A 260 -15.83 -6.33 1.05
N LYS A 261 -16.89 -6.13 0.25
CA LYS A 261 -17.43 -4.81 -0.07
C LYS A 261 -18.87 -4.64 0.39
N VAL A 262 -19.42 -5.64 1.06
CA VAL A 262 -20.73 -5.59 1.67
C VAL A 262 -20.58 -4.89 3.01
N ALA A 263 -21.32 -3.80 3.20
CA ALA A 263 -21.39 -3.07 4.45
C ALA A 263 -22.81 -3.18 5.00
N ASP A 264 -22.94 -3.37 6.31
CA ASP A 264 -24.23 -3.18 6.97
C ASP A 264 -24.59 -1.68 7.06
N GLU A 265 -25.85 -1.38 7.39
CA GLU A 265 -26.35 0.01 7.46
C GLU A 265 -25.62 0.85 8.52
N GLU A 266 -25.21 0.25 9.64
CA GLU A 266 -24.50 0.97 10.71
C GLU A 266 -23.07 1.34 10.30
N GLN A 267 -22.35 0.40 9.69
CA GLN A 267 -21.02 0.58 9.12
C GLN A 267 -21.06 1.66 8.03
N PHE A 268 -22.06 1.60 7.16
CA PHE A 268 -22.23 2.60 6.10
C PHE A 268 -22.52 3.99 6.68
N ARG A 269 -23.37 4.08 7.71
CA ARG A 269 -23.64 5.34 8.42
C ARG A 269 -22.37 5.91 9.07
N ARG A 270 -21.57 5.08 9.74
CA ARG A 270 -20.27 5.50 10.30
C ARG A 270 -19.33 6.05 9.24
N TYR A 271 -19.23 5.36 8.10
CA TYR A 271 -18.44 5.80 6.96
C TYR A 271 -18.89 7.17 6.43
N GLN A 272 -20.20 7.40 6.26
CA GLN A 272 -20.74 8.69 5.83
C GLN A 272 -20.45 9.83 6.80
N MET A 273 -20.42 9.53 8.11
CA MET A 273 -20.05 10.51 9.15
C MET A 273 -18.53 10.73 9.25
N GLY A 274 -17.71 10.01 8.50
CA GLY A 274 -16.24 10.08 8.57
C GLY A 274 -15.66 9.49 9.86
N VAL A 275 -16.40 8.62 10.53
CA VAL A 275 -16.02 7.96 11.79
C VAL A 275 -15.42 6.59 11.50
N PHE A 276 -14.27 6.28 12.10
CA PHE A 276 -13.64 4.97 11.91
C PHE A 276 -14.47 3.84 12.51
N ASP A 277 -14.51 2.73 11.80
CA ASP A 277 -14.99 1.47 12.35
C ASP A 277 -13.82 0.60 12.80
N PHE A 278 -13.69 0.39 14.11
CA PHE A 278 -12.60 -0.38 14.70
C PHE A 278 -12.93 -1.87 14.89
N GLN A 279 -14.03 -2.37 14.31
CA GLN A 279 -14.32 -3.80 14.18
C GLN A 279 -13.36 -4.45 13.18
N THR A 280 -12.10 -4.54 13.60
CA THR A 280 -10.95 -5.02 12.82
C THR A 280 -10.27 -6.14 13.58
N SER A 281 -9.57 -7.03 12.86
CA SER A 281 -8.78 -8.07 13.50
C SER A 281 -7.79 -7.50 14.53
N THR A 282 -7.65 -8.18 15.67
CA THR A 282 -6.67 -7.83 16.72
C THR A 282 -5.26 -7.68 16.17
N MET A 283 -4.89 -8.51 15.18
CA MET A 283 -3.60 -8.45 14.52
C MET A 283 -3.32 -7.08 13.89
N LEU A 284 -4.30 -6.48 13.22
CA LEU A 284 -4.12 -5.18 12.57
C LEU A 284 -4.25 -4.02 13.58
N LEU A 285 -5.10 -4.17 14.59
CA LEU A 285 -5.40 -3.08 15.51
C LEU A 285 -4.37 -2.94 16.64
N ALA A 286 -3.88 -4.07 17.18
CA ALA A 286 -3.00 -4.06 18.34
C ALA A 286 -1.70 -3.26 18.15
N PRO A 287 -0.97 -3.35 17.00
CA PRO A 287 0.23 -2.54 16.77
C PRO A 287 -0.04 -1.04 16.79
N LEU A 288 -1.15 -0.58 16.20
CA LEU A 288 -1.53 0.83 16.18
C LEU A 288 -1.84 1.35 17.59
N VAL A 289 -2.64 0.58 18.34
CA VAL A 289 -3.02 0.92 19.71
C VAL A 289 -1.80 0.90 20.64
N SER A 290 -0.89 -0.06 20.47
CA SER A 290 0.36 -0.11 21.25
C SER A 290 1.25 1.11 21.02
N LEU A 291 1.51 1.48 19.77
CA LEU A 291 2.31 2.69 19.48
C LEU A 291 1.65 3.96 20.01
N LEU A 292 0.32 4.04 19.97
CA LEU A 292 -0.41 5.17 20.53
C LEU A 292 -0.31 5.22 22.06
N ILE A 293 -0.44 4.09 22.76
CA ILE A 293 -0.25 4.00 24.21
C ILE A 293 1.19 4.35 24.61
N ILE A 294 2.18 3.83 23.89
CA ILE A 294 3.60 4.19 24.06
C ILE A 294 3.76 5.70 23.94
N ASN A 295 3.23 6.31 22.87
CA ASN A 295 3.33 7.75 22.66
C ASN A 295 2.61 8.56 23.75
N MET A 296 1.42 8.15 24.19
CA MET A 296 0.70 8.81 25.29
C MET A 296 1.45 8.73 26.61
N ALA A 297 1.98 7.55 26.98
CA ALA A 297 2.74 7.36 28.21
C ALA A 297 4.05 8.15 28.19
N SER A 298 4.78 8.12 27.08
CA SER A 298 5.99 8.91 26.90
C SER A 298 5.72 10.41 26.90
N PHE A 299 4.62 10.88 26.32
CA PHE A 299 4.24 12.29 26.32
C PHE A 299 3.96 12.80 27.74
N THR A 300 3.12 12.09 28.49
CA THR A 300 2.73 12.49 29.85
C THR A 300 3.92 12.47 30.80
N TRP A 301 4.71 11.38 30.78
CA TRP A 301 5.90 11.26 31.62
C TRP A 301 7.01 12.22 31.20
N GLY A 302 7.21 12.43 29.89
CA GLY A 302 8.17 13.37 29.34
C GLY A 302 7.89 14.81 29.76
N ILE A 303 6.62 15.24 29.72
CA ILE A 303 6.20 16.55 30.23
C ILE A 303 6.48 16.65 31.73
N ALA A 304 6.05 15.66 32.53
CA ALA A 304 6.26 15.66 33.97
C ALA A 304 7.76 15.81 34.31
N ARG A 305 8.62 15.06 33.63
CA ARG A 305 10.08 15.14 33.78
C ARG A 305 10.62 16.52 33.45
N VAL A 306 10.19 17.12 32.33
CA VAL A 306 10.67 18.42 31.87
C VAL A 306 10.27 19.56 32.81
N ILE A 307 9.08 19.45 33.43
CA ILE A 307 8.64 20.39 34.47
C ILE A 307 9.57 20.29 35.70
N VAL A 308 9.92 19.07 36.11
CA VAL A 308 10.79 18.84 37.28
C VAL A 308 12.24 19.25 37.01
N SER A 309 12.80 18.93 35.84
CA SER A 309 14.21 19.19 35.51
C SER A 309 14.48 20.54 34.85
N SER A 310 13.43 21.31 34.51
CA SER A 310 13.52 22.55 33.71
C SER A 310 14.18 22.39 32.32
N GLY A 311 14.26 21.16 31.78
CA GLY A 311 14.93 20.82 30.52
C GLY A 311 14.10 21.03 29.24
N TRP A 312 13.25 22.06 29.20
CA TRP A 312 12.30 22.27 28.08
C TRP A 312 13.02 22.51 26.74
N ARG A 313 14.14 23.24 26.76
CA ARG A 313 14.86 23.64 25.54
C ARG A 313 15.46 22.44 24.81
N GLU A 314 15.84 21.39 25.54
CA GLU A 314 16.40 20.15 25.04
C GLU A 314 15.32 19.21 24.48
N MET A 315 14.17 19.13 25.16
CA MET A 315 13.15 18.12 24.87
C MET A 315 12.04 18.59 23.93
N PHE A 316 12.01 19.89 23.57
CA PHE A 316 10.94 20.50 22.79
C PHE A 316 10.59 19.73 21.51
N GLY A 317 11.59 19.32 20.72
CA GLY A 317 11.36 18.63 19.44
C GLY A 317 10.61 17.30 19.61
N GLN A 318 10.99 16.50 20.61
CA GLN A 318 10.32 15.22 20.93
C GLN A 318 8.90 15.45 21.47
N ILE A 319 8.71 16.44 22.35
CA ILE A 319 7.40 16.79 22.89
C ILE A 319 6.46 17.24 21.76
N PHE A 320 6.95 18.12 20.89
CA PHE A 320 6.20 18.61 19.74
C PHE A 320 5.81 17.47 18.79
N LEU A 321 6.77 16.60 18.43
CA LEU A 321 6.48 15.46 17.56
C LEU A 321 5.46 14.50 18.20
N SER A 322 5.63 14.21 19.49
CA SER A 322 4.71 13.34 20.23
C SER A 322 3.30 13.94 20.27
N CYS A 323 3.19 15.25 20.54
CA CYS A 323 1.92 15.98 20.48
C CYS A 323 1.30 15.92 19.08
N PHE A 324 2.08 16.18 18.02
CA PHE A 324 1.63 16.10 16.64
C PHE A 324 1.05 14.72 16.30
N ILE A 325 1.72 13.64 16.71
CA ILE A 325 1.23 12.26 16.53
C ILE A 325 -0.11 12.05 17.23
N LEU A 326 -0.30 12.56 18.46
CA LEU A 326 -1.57 12.46 19.19
C LEU A 326 -2.70 13.20 18.49
N ILE A 327 -2.45 14.42 17.99
CA ILE A 327 -3.46 15.21 17.27
C ILE A 327 -3.85 14.52 15.96
N VAL A 328 -2.88 14.06 15.17
CA VAL A 328 -3.16 13.34 13.91
C VAL A 328 -3.99 12.08 14.17
N ASN A 329 -3.67 11.33 15.22
CA ASN A 329 -4.31 10.06 15.56
C ASN A 329 -5.43 10.17 16.60
N TYR A 330 -5.98 11.37 16.83
CA TYR A 330 -7.08 11.60 17.77
C TYR A 330 -8.26 10.63 17.63
N PRO A 331 -8.71 10.22 16.41
CA PRO A 331 -9.83 9.27 16.31
C PRO A 331 -9.57 7.90 16.95
N PHE A 332 -8.31 7.47 17.08
CA PHE A 332 -7.97 6.26 17.83
C PHE A 332 -8.06 6.50 19.33
N ILE A 333 -7.63 7.67 19.82
CA ILE A 333 -7.79 8.06 21.24
C ILE A 333 -9.28 8.12 21.58
N GLU A 334 -10.08 8.78 20.74
CA GLU A 334 -11.53 8.83 20.84
C GLU A 334 -12.14 7.42 20.79
N GLY A 335 -11.68 6.56 19.89
CA GLY A 335 -12.08 5.15 19.78
C GLY A 335 -11.76 4.29 21.00
N MET A 336 -10.69 4.61 21.73
CA MET A 336 -10.27 3.87 22.94
C MET A 336 -10.97 4.34 24.21
N ILE A 337 -11.20 5.65 24.36
CA ILE A 337 -11.56 6.26 25.65
C ILE A 337 -12.98 6.81 25.64
N LEU A 338 -13.39 7.47 24.55
CA LEU A 338 -14.62 8.27 24.52
C LEU A 338 -15.81 7.51 23.92
N ARG A 339 -15.55 6.68 22.91
CA ARG A 339 -16.58 5.96 22.17
C ARG A 339 -17.08 4.73 22.91
N LYS A 340 -18.39 4.54 22.88
CA LYS A 340 -19.12 3.40 23.47
C LYS A 340 -20.00 2.64 22.48
N ASP A 341 -19.93 3.00 21.20
CA ASP A 341 -20.67 2.35 20.14
C ASP A 341 -20.00 1.05 19.66
N SER A 342 -20.71 0.25 18.86
CA SER A 342 -20.22 -1.04 18.35
C SER A 342 -18.93 -0.95 17.52
N GLY A 343 -18.60 0.23 16.99
CA GLY A 343 -17.39 0.50 16.22
C GLY A 343 -16.21 1.05 17.04
N CYS A 344 -16.27 1.04 18.38
CA CYS A 344 -15.15 1.45 19.24
C CYS A 344 -14.02 0.41 19.26
N ILE A 345 -12.86 0.77 19.81
CA ILE A 345 -11.73 -0.16 19.92
C ILE A 345 -12.05 -1.20 21.02
N PRO A 346 -12.03 -2.51 20.70
CA PRO A 346 -12.39 -3.53 21.67
C PRO A 346 -11.51 -3.49 22.94
N PRO A 347 -12.08 -3.58 24.16
CA PRO A 347 -11.32 -3.47 25.41
C PRO A 347 -10.22 -4.52 25.57
N ASN A 348 -10.42 -5.73 25.05
CA ASN A 348 -9.42 -6.79 25.03
C ASN A 348 -8.18 -6.39 24.19
N VAL A 349 -8.36 -5.68 23.08
CA VAL A 349 -7.25 -5.15 22.27
C VAL A 349 -6.52 -4.05 23.03
N ILE A 350 -7.25 -3.14 23.70
CA ILE A 350 -6.64 -2.10 24.53
C ILE A 350 -5.77 -2.71 25.63
N LEU A 351 -6.29 -3.70 26.36
CA LEU A 351 -5.57 -4.39 27.42
C LEU A 351 -4.31 -5.08 26.90
N LEU A 352 -4.43 -5.85 25.80
CA LEU A 352 -3.31 -6.52 25.17
C LEU A 352 -2.23 -5.52 24.73
N SER A 353 -2.65 -4.45 24.06
CA SER A 353 -1.76 -3.39 23.60
C SER A 353 -1.09 -2.65 24.74
N ALA A 354 -1.79 -2.43 25.87
CA ALA A 354 -1.22 -1.81 27.07
C ALA A 354 -0.14 -2.70 27.70
N VAL A 355 -0.37 -4.02 27.79
CA VAL A 355 0.65 -4.98 28.28
C VAL A 355 1.88 -4.96 27.38
N PHE A 356 1.71 -5.04 26.05
CA PHE A 356 2.83 -4.94 25.11
C PHE A 356 3.57 -3.60 25.23
N SER A 357 2.84 -2.50 25.38
CA SER A 357 3.42 -1.16 25.53
C SER A 357 4.25 -1.06 26.81
N LEU A 358 3.74 -1.58 27.94
CA LEU A 358 4.45 -1.59 29.20
C LEU A 358 5.74 -2.40 29.11
N ILE A 359 5.67 -3.62 28.57
CA ILE A 359 6.85 -4.48 28.36
C ILE A 359 7.88 -3.76 27.48
N PHE A 360 7.42 -3.17 26.37
CA PHE A 360 8.29 -2.45 25.44
C PHE A 360 8.98 -1.25 26.10
N LEU A 361 8.23 -0.41 26.83
CA LEU A 361 8.78 0.74 27.53
C LEU A 361 9.77 0.34 28.62
N CYS A 362 9.46 -0.70 29.41
CA CYS A 362 10.35 -1.20 30.45
C CYS A 362 11.65 -1.76 29.88
N LEU A 363 11.56 -2.72 28.95
CA LEU A 363 12.74 -3.33 28.33
C LEU A 363 13.56 -2.32 27.53
N GLY A 364 12.90 -1.45 26.76
CA GLY A 364 13.55 -0.41 25.99
C GLY A 364 14.31 0.58 26.88
N SER A 365 13.73 0.97 28.01
CA SER A 365 14.40 1.85 28.98
C SER A 365 15.60 1.17 29.64
N ILE A 366 15.50 -0.13 29.96
CA ILE A 366 16.63 -0.91 30.49
C ILE A 366 17.78 -0.95 29.46
N VAL A 367 17.49 -1.29 28.21
CA VAL A 367 18.50 -1.35 27.13
C VAL A 367 19.16 0.02 26.92
N LEU A 368 18.38 1.11 26.93
CA LEU A 368 18.92 2.47 26.82
C LEU A 368 19.83 2.83 28.00
N MET A 369 19.47 2.45 29.22
CA MET A 369 20.33 2.65 30.39
C MET A 369 21.67 1.92 30.24
N TYR A 370 21.68 0.66 29.79
CA TYR A 370 22.92 -0.12 29.62
C TYR A 370 23.79 0.30 28.43
N THR A 371 23.25 1.03 27.46
CA THR A 371 24.01 1.48 26.27
C THR A 371 24.55 2.90 26.41
N MET A 372 24.05 3.69 27.37
CA MET A 372 24.52 5.05 27.66
C MET A 372 25.47 5.14 28.87
N ILE A 373 25.64 4.05 29.63
CA ILE A 373 26.70 3.84 30.63
C ILE A 373 27.87 3.16 29.92
#